data_AF-A0A523TLB8-F1
#
_entry.id   AF-A0A523TLB8-F1
#
_cell.length_a   1.000
_cell.length_b   1.000
_cell.length_c   1.000
_cell.angle_alpha   90.00
_cell.angle_beta   90.00
_cell.angle_gamma   90.00
#
_symmetry.space_group_name_H-M   'P 1'
#
loop_
_entity.id
_entity.type
_entity.pdbx_description
1 polymer ?
#
loop_
_entity_poly.entity_id
_entity_poly.type
_entity_poly.pdbx_seq_one_letter_code
_entity_poly.pdbx_strand_id
1 'polypeptide(L)'
;MTEEIAKINVEKILDDVPVKELLLLCIPISIIFAISGMDFIGWFIYLATRASKVEVYTRDILNVMLLGFLLTTVSLTVIPVVVNKFRWKKPLAYFGTQKGEWKIGLIIVGVFLLTTPLFYFSSKEPNLINTYPLTKDVLGRWSFFALYEMSYILFYYIPYEFYFRGVLQLGLSKTWKKWQSILFVAALTTLLHITKPWTEILAAFAFGFVFGIIAEKTKSWYYVCIIHFTAGVLTDTFCSLAYLGVI
;
A
#
# COMPACT_ATOMS: atom_id res chain seq x y z
N MET A 1 -19.19 1.49 -40.54
CA MET A 1 -18.11 0.77 -39.81
C MET A 1 -17.37 1.68 -38.82
N THR A 2 -16.88 2.85 -39.22
CA THR A 2 -16.17 3.80 -38.32
C THR A 2 -17.06 4.40 -37.22
N GLU A 3 -18.29 4.81 -37.53
CA GLU A 3 -19.23 5.37 -36.54
C GLU A 3 -19.71 4.33 -35.51
N GLU A 4 -19.93 3.10 -35.96
CA GLU A 4 -20.37 1.98 -35.13
C GLU A 4 -19.25 1.55 -34.15
N ILE A 5 -18.00 1.48 -34.63
CA ILE A 5 -16.82 1.26 -33.78
C ILE A 5 -16.63 2.41 -32.79
N ALA A 6 -16.87 3.67 -33.19
CA ALA A 6 -16.79 4.81 -32.30
C ALA A 6 -17.86 4.73 -31.20
N LYS A 7 -19.10 4.38 -31.54
CA LYS A 7 -20.21 4.23 -30.60
C LYS A 7 -19.97 3.10 -29.59
N ILE A 8 -19.51 1.94 -30.05
CA ILE A 8 -19.13 0.80 -29.18
C ILE A 8 -18.00 1.17 -28.21
N ASN A 9 -17.00 1.95 -28.67
CA ASN A 9 -15.94 2.42 -27.80
C ASN A 9 -16.44 3.41 -26.75
N VAL A 10 -17.41 4.26 -27.08
CA VAL A 10 -18.04 5.20 -26.12
C VAL A 10 -18.88 4.46 -25.09
N GLU A 11 -19.73 3.51 -25.50
CA GLU A 11 -20.55 2.72 -24.57
C GLU A 11 -19.67 1.93 -23.58
N LYS A 12 -18.59 1.31 -24.07
CA LYS A 12 -17.62 0.61 -23.21
C LYS A 12 -16.88 1.54 -22.22
N ILE A 13 -16.76 2.83 -22.52
CA ILE A 13 -16.21 3.83 -21.59
C ILE A 13 -17.25 4.20 -20.52
N LEU A 14 -18.54 4.15 -20.85
CA LEU A 14 -19.64 4.50 -19.94
C LEU A 14 -19.99 3.37 -18.95
N ASP A 15 -19.85 2.10 -19.34
CA ASP A 15 -20.16 0.96 -18.46
C ASP A 15 -19.15 0.77 -17.32
N ASP A 16 -19.55 0.36 -16.12
CA ASP A 16 -18.58 0.05 -15.07
C ASP A 16 -17.70 -1.17 -15.42
N VAL A 17 -16.50 -1.23 -14.83
CA VAL A 17 -15.64 -2.42 -14.93
C VAL A 17 -16.38 -3.61 -14.29
N PRO A 18 -16.58 -4.73 -15.01
CA PRO A 18 -17.28 -5.88 -14.43
C PRO A 18 -16.56 -6.39 -13.17
N VAL A 19 -17.30 -6.54 -12.07
CA VAL A 19 -16.77 -7.01 -10.77
C VAL A 19 -15.93 -8.28 -10.92
N LYS A 20 -16.39 -9.23 -11.74
CA LYS A 20 -15.67 -10.47 -12.02
C LYS A 20 -14.27 -10.21 -12.60
N GLU A 21 -14.14 -9.30 -13.56
CA GLU A 21 -12.85 -8.96 -14.15
C GLU A 21 -11.94 -8.27 -13.13
N LEU A 22 -12.49 -7.35 -12.34
CA LEU A 22 -11.75 -6.65 -11.30
C LEU A 22 -11.19 -7.63 -10.25
N LEU A 23 -12.02 -8.57 -9.77
CA LEU A 23 -11.61 -9.59 -8.81
C LEU A 23 -10.62 -10.61 -9.40
N LEU A 24 -10.82 -11.03 -10.66
CA LEU A 24 -9.89 -11.93 -11.36
C LEU A 24 -8.51 -11.30 -11.57
N LEU A 25 -8.43 -9.97 -11.70
CA LEU A 25 -7.16 -9.26 -11.69
C LEU A 25 -6.60 -9.16 -10.26
N CYS A 26 -7.40 -8.67 -9.33
CA CYS A 26 -6.89 -8.20 -8.05
C CYS A 26 -6.60 -9.33 -7.05
N ILE A 27 -7.44 -10.36 -6.98
CA ILE A 27 -7.23 -11.44 -6.00
C ILE A 27 -5.88 -12.16 -6.25
N PRO A 28 -5.55 -12.61 -7.47
CA PRO A 28 -4.26 -13.24 -7.72
C PRO A 28 -3.07 -12.33 -7.44
N ILE A 29 -3.14 -11.05 -7.85
CA ILE A 29 -2.08 -10.07 -7.55
C ILE A 29 -1.91 -9.90 -6.04
N SER A 30 -3.01 -9.81 -5.28
CA SER A 30 -2.95 -9.64 -3.81
C SER A 30 -2.37 -10.88 -3.12
N ILE A 31 -2.71 -12.08 -3.59
CA ILE A 31 -2.15 -13.34 -3.09
C ILE A 31 -0.66 -13.42 -3.42
N ILE A 32 -0.28 -13.17 -4.68
CA ILE A 32 1.12 -13.15 -5.09
C ILE A 32 1.88 -12.12 -4.27
N PHE A 33 1.33 -10.91 -4.07
CA PHE A 33 1.92 -9.86 -3.26
C PHE A 33 2.11 -10.28 -1.79
N ALA A 34 1.12 -10.95 -1.19
CA ALA A 34 1.21 -11.49 0.17
C ALA A 34 2.33 -12.54 0.29
N ILE A 35 2.40 -13.44 -0.69
CA ILE A 35 3.38 -14.53 -0.80
C ILE A 35 4.76 -14.01 -1.23
N SER A 36 4.82 -12.88 -1.92
CA SER A 36 6.04 -12.23 -2.36
C SER A 36 6.43 -11.07 -1.44
N GLY A 37 5.80 -10.94 -0.27
CA GLY A 37 6.24 -9.99 0.74
C GLY A 37 7.65 -10.34 1.23
N MET A 38 8.38 -9.36 1.79
CA MET A 38 9.77 -9.54 2.23
C MET A 38 9.97 -10.74 3.16
N ASP A 39 8.99 -11.05 4.02
CA ASP A 39 9.06 -12.19 4.94
C ASP A 39 8.85 -13.56 4.24
N PHE A 40 8.20 -13.60 3.07
CA PHE A 40 7.80 -14.84 2.38
C PHE A 40 8.64 -15.13 1.12
N ILE A 41 9.16 -14.10 0.43
CA ILE A 41 10.26 -14.27 -0.56
C ILE A 41 11.48 -14.87 0.12
N GLY A 42 11.81 -14.38 1.33
CA GLY A 42 12.92 -14.92 2.09
C GLY A 42 12.74 -16.42 2.41
N TRP A 43 11.50 -16.87 2.55
CA TRP A 43 11.20 -18.29 2.73
C TRP A 43 11.41 -19.11 1.44
N PHE A 44 10.96 -18.62 0.28
CA PHE A 44 11.15 -19.34 -0.99
C PHE A 44 12.60 -19.40 -1.46
N ILE A 45 13.34 -18.31 -1.33
CA ILE A 45 14.77 -18.30 -1.67
C ILE A 45 15.50 -19.29 -0.75
N TYR A 46 15.17 -19.33 0.55
CA TYR A 46 15.73 -20.32 1.48
C TYR A 46 15.45 -21.76 1.01
N LEU A 47 14.22 -22.06 0.60
CA LEU A 47 13.86 -23.38 0.08
C LEU A 47 14.57 -23.72 -1.23
N ALA A 48 14.76 -22.73 -2.12
CA ALA A 48 15.32 -22.93 -3.45
C ALA A 48 16.85 -23.03 -3.45
N THR A 49 17.54 -22.23 -2.64
CA THR A 49 19.00 -22.10 -2.67
C THR A 49 19.70 -22.79 -1.50
N ARG A 50 18.96 -23.19 -0.46
CA ARG A 50 19.49 -23.64 0.84
C ARG A 50 20.50 -22.66 1.47
N ALA A 51 20.46 -21.39 1.06
CA ALA A 51 21.18 -20.33 1.74
C ALA A 51 20.73 -20.28 3.21
N SER A 52 21.60 -19.82 4.11
CA SER A 52 21.25 -19.80 5.53
C SER A 52 20.01 -18.93 5.74
N LYS A 53 19.14 -19.28 6.71
CA LYS A 53 17.98 -18.44 7.05
C LYS A 53 18.39 -16.98 7.32
N VAL A 54 19.60 -16.75 7.80
CA VAL A 54 20.15 -15.41 8.04
C VAL A 54 20.41 -14.68 6.72
N GLU A 55 21.11 -15.27 5.76
CA GLU A 55 21.42 -14.65 4.44
C GLU A 55 20.19 -14.37 3.58
N VAL A 56 19.10 -15.08 3.80
CA VAL A 56 17.89 -14.92 2.99
C VAL A 56 16.89 -13.94 3.62
N TYR A 57 16.92 -13.81 4.93
CA TYR A 57 16.12 -12.83 5.67
C TYR A 57 16.93 -11.60 6.06
N THR A 58 18.18 -11.46 5.59
CA THR A 58 18.92 -10.21 5.71
C THR A 58 18.11 -9.14 5.00
N ARG A 59 17.51 -8.26 5.81
CA ARG A 59 16.93 -7.02 5.35
C ARG A 59 18.04 -6.02 5.02
N ASP A 60 18.99 -6.46 4.20
CA ASP A 60 19.93 -5.54 3.58
C ASP A 60 19.15 -4.60 2.66
N ILE A 61 19.68 -3.41 2.51
CA ILE A 61 19.02 -2.33 1.79
C ILE A 61 18.69 -2.70 0.35
N LEU A 62 19.51 -3.55 -0.29
CA LEU A 62 19.33 -3.96 -1.68
C LEU A 62 18.12 -4.87 -1.84
N ASN A 63 17.96 -5.85 -0.96
CA ASN A 63 16.80 -6.75 -0.93
C ASN A 63 15.51 -5.99 -0.62
N VAL A 64 15.53 -5.08 0.36
CA VAL A 64 14.35 -4.28 0.70
C VAL A 64 13.94 -3.36 -0.45
N MET A 65 14.90 -2.63 -1.04
CA MET A 65 14.60 -1.66 -2.10
C MET A 65 14.32 -2.33 -3.46
N LEU A 66 15.19 -3.23 -3.92
CA LEU A 66 15.09 -3.80 -5.27
C LEU A 66 14.08 -4.94 -5.37
N LEU A 67 14.02 -5.86 -4.41
CA LEU A 67 13.05 -6.95 -4.48
C LEU A 67 11.71 -6.50 -3.91
N GLY A 68 11.69 -5.88 -2.73
CA GLY A 68 10.46 -5.43 -2.09
C GLY A 68 9.73 -4.35 -2.91
N PHE A 69 10.35 -3.18 -3.09
CA PHE A 69 9.62 -2.04 -3.65
C PHE A 69 9.41 -2.13 -5.16
N LEU A 70 10.37 -2.65 -5.93
CA LEU A 70 10.17 -2.82 -7.37
C LEU A 70 9.05 -3.82 -7.69
N LEU A 71 9.03 -4.99 -7.01
CA LEU A 71 7.96 -5.97 -7.20
C LEU A 71 6.60 -5.39 -6.78
N THR A 72 6.57 -4.59 -5.71
CA THR A 72 5.37 -3.86 -5.30
C THR A 72 4.88 -2.91 -6.40
N THR A 73 5.79 -2.11 -6.98
CA THR A 73 5.44 -1.19 -8.07
C THR A 73 4.93 -1.93 -9.31
N VAL A 74 5.61 -3.01 -9.70
CA VAL A 74 5.22 -3.80 -10.88
C VAL A 74 3.86 -4.45 -10.66
N SER A 75 3.66 -5.13 -9.53
CA SER A 75 2.43 -5.87 -9.24
C SER A 75 1.23 -4.95 -8.99
N LEU A 76 1.40 -3.89 -8.20
CA LEU A 76 0.31 -3.06 -7.71
C LEU A 76 0.05 -1.82 -8.60
N THR A 77 1.00 -1.41 -9.45
CA THR A 77 0.79 -0.27 -10.38
C THR A 77 0.88 -0.67 -11.83
N VAL A 78 2.02 -1.25 -12.26
CA VAL A 78 2.26 -1.48 -13.70
C VAL A 78 1.23 -2.45 -14.28
N ILE A 79 0.99 -3.60 -13.65
CA ILE A 79 0.03 -4.59 -14.15
C ILE A 79 -1.40 -3.99 -14.23
N PRO A 80 -1.96 -3.37 -13.16
CA PRO A 80 -3.28 -2.74 -13.23
C PRO A 80 -3.39 -1.62 -14.27
N VAL A 81 -2.37 -0.77 -14.42
CA VAL A 81 -2.38 0.31 -15.41
C VAL A 81 -2.35 -0.24 -16.82
N VAL A 82 -1.55 -1.28 -17.09
CA VAL A 82 -1.49 -1.98 -18.39
C VAL A 82 -2.84 -2.64 -18.70
N VAL A 83 -3.41 -3.39 -17.75
CA VAL A 83 -4.73 -4.02 -17.92
C VAL A 83 -5.80 -2.96 -18.16
N ASN A 84 -5.80 -1.86 -17.40
CA ASN A 84 -6.72 -0.76 -17.66
C ASN A 84 -6.53 -0.18 -19.07
N LYS A 85 -5.30 0.10 -19.50
CA LYS A 85 -5.02 0.69 -20.81
C LYS A 85 -5.53 -0.16 -21.98
N PHE A 86 -5.37 -1.48 -21.91
CA PHE A 86 -5.69 -2.38 -23.03
C PHE A 86 -7.08 -3.03 -22.92
N ARG A 87 -7.58 -3.28 -21.71
CA ARG A 87 -8.84 -4.02 -21.48
C ARG A 87 -10.02 -3.12 -21.13
N TRP A 88 -9.91 -2.35 -20.04
CA TRP A 88 -11.02 -1.60 -19.45
C TRP A 88 -11.19 -0.19 -20.03
N LYS A 89 -10.08 0.41 -20.48
CA LYS A 89 -10.00 1.74 -21.08
C LYS A 89 -10.67 2.83 -20.24
N LYS A 90 -10.56 2.75 -18.91
CA LYS A 90 -11.11 3.76 -17.99
C LYS A 90 -10.12 4.91 -17.78
N PRO A 91 -10.62 6.15 -17.62
CA PRO A 91 -9.77 7.23 -17.13
C PRO A 91 -9.24 6.85 -15.74
N LEU A 92 -7.99 7.18 -15.42
CA LEU A 92 -7.41 6.84 -14.10
C LEU A 92 -8.21 7.47 -12.93
N ALA A 93 -8.91 8.58 -13.18
CA ALA A 93 -9.85 9.17 -12.21
C ALA A 93 -10.98 8.22 -11.78
N TYR A 94 -11.34 7.23 -12.60
CA TYR A 94 -12.27 6.16 -12.23
C TYR A 94 -11.79 5.40 -10.97
N PHE A 95 -10.46 5.23 -10.85
CA PHE A 95 -9.76 4.61 -9.73
C PHE A 95 -9.24 5.63 -8.71
N GLY A 96 -9.81 6.85 -8.66
CA GLY A 96 -9.51 7.82 -7.62
C GLY A 96 -8.18 8.57 -7.76
N THR A 97 -7.53 8.59 -8.94
CA THR A 97 -6.36 9.47 -9.19
C THR A 97 -6.73 10.95 -9.40
N GLN A 98 -7.87 11.36 -8.87
CA GLN A 98 -8.36 12.73 -8.91
C GLN A 98 -8.20 13.37 -7.54
N LYS A 99 -8.28 14.70 -7.47
CA LYS A 99 -8.25 15.42 -6.17
C LYS A 99 -9.50 15.14 -5.34
N GLY A 100 -10.66 15.00 -5.99
CA GLY A 100 -11.93 14.76 -5.29
C GLY A 100 -12.24 15.84 -4.24
N GLU A 101 -12.80 15.46 -3.08
CA GLU A 101 -13.13 16.37 -1.97
C GLU A 101 -11.88 16.78 -1.18
N TRP A 102 -11.02 17.56 -1.82
CA TRP A 102 -9.66 17.82 -1.34
C TRP A 102 -9.59 18.61 -0.04
N LYS A 103 -10.55 19.50 0.22
CA LYS A 103 -10.61 20.25 1.48
C LYS A 103 -10.83 19.31 2.67
N ILE A 104 -11.77 18.37 2.52
CA ILE A 104 -12.04 17.34 3.52
C ILE A 104 -10.80 16.46 3.69
N GLY A 105 -10.20 16.04 2.57
CA GLY A 105 -8.96 15.25 2.57
C GLY A 105 -7.83 15.92 3.36
N LEU A 106 -7.57 17.21 3.13
CA LEU A 106 -6.53 17.95 3.85
C LEU A 106 -6.85 18.14 5.34
N ILE A 107 -8.11 18.37 5.70
CA ILE A 107 -8.52 18.44 7.12
C ILE A 107 -8.21 17.10 7.80
N ILE A 108 -8.57 15.98 7.17
CA ILE A 108 -8.32 14.64 7.72
C ILE A 108 -6.81 14.38 7.87
N VAL A 109 -6.01 14.73 6.86
CA VAL A 109 -4.54 14.65 6.95
C VAL A 109 -4.02 15.50 8.12
N GLY A 110 -4.51 16.74 8.27
CA GLY A 110 -4.13 17.63 9.37
C GLY A 110 -4.49 17.07 10.75
N VAL A 111 -5.67 16.48 10.90
CA VAL A 111 -6.09 15.80 12.13
C VAL A 111 -5.22 14.58 12.41
N PHE A 112 -4.85 13.81 11.38
CA PHE A 112 -3.96 12.67 11.54
C PHE A 112 -2.59 13.08 12.08
N LEU A 113 -2.04 14.24 11.70
CA LEU A 113 -0.76 14.73 12.23
C LEU A 113 -0.77 14.93 13.75
N LEU A 114 -1.94 15.14 14.37
CA LEU A 114 -2.06 15.20 15.84
C LEU A 114 -1.75 13.86 16.52
N THR A 115 -1.74 12.75 15.77
CA THR A 115 -1.37 11.42 16.28
C THR A 115 0.14 11.20 16.38
N THR A 116 0.97 12.15 15.92
CA THR A 116 2.44 12.05 15.97
C THR A 116 3.00 11.60 17.33
N PRO A 117 2.53 12.11 18.50
CA PRO A 117 3.01 11.65 19.80
C PRO A 117 2.79 10.15 20.06
N LEU A 118 1.76 9.54 19.45
CA LEU A 118 1.51 8.11 19.60
C LEU A 118 2.65 7.28 19.01
N PHE A 119 3.26 7.73 17.90
CA PHE A 119 4.39 7.03 17.28
C PHE A 119 5.65 7.12 18.15
N TYR A 120 5.87 8.25 18.83
CA TYR A 120 6.94 8.40 19.81
C TYR A 120 6.79 7.41 20.99
N PHE A 121 5.57 7.26 21.53
CA PHE A 121 5.35 6.31 22.62
C PHE A 121 5.42 4.86 22.15
N SER A 122 4.92 4.55 20.95
CA SER A 122 5.02 3.23 20.34
C SER A 122 6.47 2.81 20.08
N SER A 123 7.37 3.76 19.80
CA SER A 123 8.79 3.46 19.59
C SER A 123 9.54 3.05 20.86
N LYS A 124 8.87 2.94 22.01
CA LYS A 124 9.40 2.34 23.24
C LYS A 124 9.21 0.83 23.29
N GLU A 125 8.42 0.27 22.37
CA GLU A 125 8.16 -1.17 22.31
C GLU A 125 9.32 -1.90 21.60
N PRO A 126 9.99 -2.88 22.26
CA PRO A 126 11.18 -3.51 21.70
C PRO A 126 10.97 -4.24 20.36
N ASN A 127 9.82 -4.86 20.12
CA ASN A 127 9.58 -5.56 18.86
C ASN A 127 9.50 -4.57 17.69
N LEU A 128 8.88 -3.40 17.88
CA LEU A 128 8.78 -2.34 16.90
C LEU A 128 10.15 -1.75 16.59
N ILE A 129 10.95 -1.44 17.62
CA ILE A 129 12.34 -0.97 17.46
C ILE A 129 13.17 -1.98 16.66
N ASN A 130 13.02 -3.29 16.93
CA ASN A 130 13.78 -4.31 16.20
C ASN A 130 13.27 -4.52 14.78
N THR A 131 12.00 -4.23 14.50
CA THR A 131 11.37 -4.40 13.19
C THR A 131 11.64 -3.22 12.25
N TYR A 132 11.66 -1.99 12.77
CA TYR A 132 11.68 -0.75 11.97
C TYR A 132 12.91 0.13 12.26
N PRO A 133 13.51 0.79 11.25
CA PRO A 133 13.19 0.69 9.83
C PRO A 133 13.45 -0.72 9.30
N LEU A 134 12.82 -1.08 8.18
CA LEU A 134 12.87 -2.46 7.67
C LEU A 134 14.31 -2.91 7.46
N THR A 135 15.21 -2.04 7.03
CA THR A 135 16.65 -2.30 7.00
C THR A 135 17.36 -1.50 8.07
N LYS A 136 18.30 -2.12 8.80
CA LYS A 136 19.13 -1.41 9.78
C LYS A 136 20.33 -0.69 9.15
N ASP A 137 20.58 -0.89 7.85
CA ASP A 137 21.70 -0.30 7.11
C ASP A 137 21.63 1.22 6.98
N VAL A 138 20.45 1.80 7.19
CA VAL A 138 20.20 3.25 7.12
C VAL A 138 20.43 3.96 8.46
N LEU A 139 20.57 3.23 9.56
CA LEU A 139 20.72 3.80 10.89
C LEU A 139 21.99 4.65 11.00
N GLY A 140 21.87 5.83 11.59
CA GLY A 140 22.97 6.79 11.74
C GLY A 140 23.42 7.49 10.44
N ARG A 141 22.82 7.15 9.29
CA ARG A 141 23.16 7.70 7.97
C ARG A 141 21.96 8.47 7.40
N TRP A 142 21.67 9.64 7.95
CA TRP A 142 20.42 10.38 7.69
C TRP A 142 20.14 10.70 6.21
N SER A 143 21.17 10.91 5.38
CA SER A 143 20.98 11.08 3.93
C SER A 143 20.54 9.79 3.24
N PHE A 144 21.09 8.64 3.64
CA PHE A 144 20.67 7.32 3.17
C PHE A 144 19.29 6.95 3.70
N PHE A 145 18.98 7.29 4.95
CA PHE A 145 17.65 7.16 5.53
C PHE A 145 16.61 7.94 4.72
N ALA A 146 16.89 9.21 4.38
CA ALA A 146 15.98 10.02 3.57
C ALA A 146 15.75 9.42 2.16
N LEU A 147 16.80 8.90 1.52
CA LEU A 147 16.67 8.21 0.23
C LEU A 147 15.84 6.92 0.35
N TYR A 148 16.04 6.16 1.42
CA TYR A 148 15.26 4.98 1.75
C TYR A 148 13.78 5.31 1.92
N GLU A 149 13.44 6.30 2.75
CA GLU A 149 12.06 6.75 2.98
C GLU A 149 11.41 7.24 1.68
N MET A 150 12.12 8.06 0.89
CA MET A 150 11.61 8.53 -0.40
C MET A 150 11.33 7.37 -1.35
N SER A 151 12.20 6.37 -1.38
CA SER A 151 11.99 5.17 -2.20
C SER A 151 10.82 4.35 -1.68
N TYR A 152 10.65 4.26 -0.37
CA TYR A 152 9.56 3.54 0.25
C TYR A 152 8.21 4.21 -0.08
N ILE A 153 8.15 5.54 0.00
CA ILE A 153 7.00 6.35 -0.43
C ILE A 153 6.65 6.08 -1.90
N LEU A 154 7.64 6.25 -2.79
CA LEU A 154 7.41 6.23 -4.24
C LEU A 154 7.09 4.84 -4.78
N PHE A 155 7.79 3.82 -4.28
CA PHE A 155 7.78 2.49 -4.86
C PHE A 155 7.00 1.46 -4.03
N TYR A 156 6.52 1.82 -2.84
CA TYR A 156 5.64 0.97 -2.04
C TYR A 156 4.32 1.65 -1.69
N TYR A 157 4.34 2.76 -0.93
CA TYR A 157 3.10 3.35 -0.40
C TYR A 157 2.18 3.86 -1.51
N ILE A 158 2.73 4.55 -2.51
CA ILE A 158 1.94 5.01 -3.67
C ILE A 158 1.33 3.83 -4.44
N PRO A 159 2.11 2.82 -4.89
CA PRO A 159 1.55 1.63 -5.53
C PRO A 159 0.51 0.90 -4.68
N TYR A 160 0.77 0.76 -3.38
CA TYR A 160 -0.11 0.08 -2.44
C TYR A 160 -1.49 0.76 -2.37
N GLU A 161 -1.52 2.06 -2.12
CA GLU A 161 -2.78 2.80 -1.97
C GLU A 161 -3.50 3.02 -3.30
N PHE A 162 -2.76 3.23 -4.40
CA PHE A 162 -3.32 3.23 -5.74
C PHE A 162 -4.06 1.92 -6.03
N TYR A 163 -3.47 0.78 -5.64
CA TYR A 163 -4.07 -0.52 -5.89
C TYR A 163 -5.25 -0.82 -4.96
N PHE A 164 -5.03 -0.83 -3.65
CA PHE A 164 -6.04 -1.29 -2.70
C PHE A 164 -7.21 -0.31 -2.60
N ARG A 165 -6.95 0.99 -2.45
CA ARG A 165 -8.01 2.00 -2.35
C ARG A 165 -8.49 2.47 -3.71
N GLY A 166 -7.58 2.66 -4.66
CA GLY A 166 -7.92 3.12 -6.00
C GLY A 166 -8.56 2.02 -6.86
N VAL A 167 -7.74 1.09 -7.35
CA VAL A 167 -8.18 0.09 -8.33
C VAL A 167 -9.24 -0.83 -7.74
N LEU A 168 -8.95 -1.46 -6.60
CA LEU A 168 -9.81 -2.47 -6.01
C LEU A 168 -11.01 -1.85 -5.28
N GLN A 169 -10.80 -1.02 -4.26
CA GLN A 169 -11.91 -0.52 -3.44
C GLN A 169 -12.84 0.40 -4.22
N LEU A 170 -12.33 1.53 -4.76
CA LEU A 170 -13.17 2.48 -5.51
C LEU A 170 -13.73 1.86 -6.80
N GLY A 171 -13.02 0.90 -7.40
CA GLY A 171 -13.53 0.10 -8.52
C GLY A 171 -14.72 -0.78 -8.12
N LEU A 172 -14.63 -1.52 -7.00
CA LEU A 172 -15.74 -2.33 -6.49
C LEU A 172 -16.93 -1.46 -6.06
N SER A 173 -16.67 -0.30 -5.45
CA SER A 173 -17.71 0.62 -4.96
C SER A 173 -18.59 1.24 -6.05
N LYS A 174 -18.28 1.03 -7.34
CA LYS A 174 -19.16 1.41 -8.45
C LYS A 174 -20.38 0.49 -8.54
N THR A 175 -20.20 -0.79 -8.21
CA THR A 175 -21.25 -1.81 -8.29
C THR A 175 -21.69 -2.32 -6.92
N TRP A 176 -20.77 -2.44 -5.96
CA TRP A 176 -21.05 -2.87 -4.59
C TRP A 176 -21.52 -1.72 -3.71
N LYS A 177 -22.20 -2.04 -2.60
CA LYS A 177 -22.43 -1.03 -1.55
C LYS A 177 -21.08 -0.63 -0.99
N LYS A 178 -20.86 0.68 -0.78
CA LYS A 178 -19.59 1.25 -0.28
C LYS A 178 -19.04 0.54 0.96
N TRP A 179 -19.90 0.15 1.90
CA TRP A 179 -19.43 -0.54 3.11
C TRP A 179 -18.88 -1.94 2.81
N GLN A 180 -19.38 -2.63 1.78
CA GLN A 180 -18.92 -3.97 1.40
C GLN A 180 -17.51 -3.91 0.82
N SER A 181 -17.26 -2.96 -0.07
CA SER A 181 -15.92 -2.75 -0.64
C SER A 181 -14.92 -2.29 0.44
N ILE A 182 -15.33 -1.41 1.35
CA ILE A 182 -14.50 -0.99 2.49
C ILE A 182 -14.10 -2.21 3.34
N LEU A 183 -15.07 -3.01 3.80
CA LEU A 183 -14.77 -4.17 4.65
C LEU A 183 -13.95 -5.23 3.92
N PHE A 184 -14.28 -5.49 2.66
CA PHE A 184 -13.54 -6.46 1.84
C PHE A 184 -12.07 -6.08 1.71
N VAL A 185 -11.79 -4.83 1.36
CA VAL A 185 -10.40 -4.37 1.20
C VAL A 185 -9.72 -4.24 2.56
N ALA A 186 -10.40 -3.79 3.61
CA ALA A 186 -9.84 -3.74 4.97
C ALA A 186 -9.43 -5.14 5.46
N ALA A 187 -10.28 -6.16 5.27
CA ALA A 187 -9.95 -7.55 5.60
C ALA A 187 -8.74 -8.04 4.79
N LEU A 188 -8.73 -7.80 3.48
CA LEU A 188 -7.62 -8.20 2.61
C LEU A 188 -6.30 -7.55 3.03
N THR A 189 -6.28 -6.23 3.28
CA THR A 189 -5.06 -5.53 3.73
C THR A 189 -4.62 -5.94 5.13
N THR A 190 -5.55 -6.33 6.00
CA THR A 190 -5.22 -6.88 7.33
C THR A 190 -4.53 -8.23 7.22
N LEU A 191 -4.97 -9.10 6.31
CA LEU A 191 -4.32 -10.40 6.07
C LEU A 191 -2.86 -10.25 5.63
N LEU A 192 -2.51 -9.16 4.94
CA LEU A 192 -1.13 -8.85 4.56
C LEU A 192 -0.22 -8.55 5.77
N HIS A 193 -0.81 -8.30 6.94
CA HIS A 193 -0.10 -8.03 8.18
C HIS A 193 -0.07 -9.24 9.13
N ILE A 194 -0.59 -10.41 8.74
CA ILE A 194 -0.75 -11.56 9.65
C ILE A 194 0.58 -12.07 10.26
N THR A 195 1.71 -11.75 9.63
CA THR A 195 3.06 -12.08 10.13
C THR A 195 3.66 -11.00 11.04
N LYS A 196 2.97 -9.88 11.24
CA LYS A 196 3.43 -8.73 12.05
C LYS A 196 3.01 -8.86 13.51
N PRO A 197 3.61 -8.08 14.43
CA PRO A 197 3.15 -7.99 15.81
C PRO A 197 1.63 -7.81 15.92
N TRP A 198 1.02 -8.42 16.94
CA TRP A 198 -0.43 -8.40 17.11
C TRP A 198 -1.04 -7.00 17.12
N THR A 199 -0.34 -6.04 17.71
CA THR A 199 -0.74 -4.62 17.73
C THR A 199 -0.80 -4.01 16.32
N GLU A 200 0.10 -4.39 15.42
CA GLU A 200 0.05 -3.97 14.01
C GLU A 200 -1.11 -4.61 13.26
N ILE A 201 -1.47 -5.86 13.54
CA ILE A 201 -2.63 -6.52 12.92
C ILE A 201 -3.93 -5.79 13.30
N LEU A 202 -4.11 -5.48 14.59
CA LEU A 202 -5.26 -4.73 15.08
C LEU A 202 -5.31 -3.32 14.48
N ALA A 203 -4.16 -2.64 14.44
CA ALA A 203 -4.05 -1.32 13.81
C ALA A 203 -4.37 -1.40 12.31
N ALA A 204 -3.87 -2.40 11.59
CA ALA A 204 -4.11 -2.59 10.15
C ALA A 204 -5.61 -2.78 9.84
N PHE A 205 -6.35 -3.51 10.69
CA PHE A 205 -7.79 -3.64 10.53
C PHE A 205 -8.53 -2.31 10.79
N ALA A 206 -8.24 -1.67 11.93
CA ALA A 206 -8.90 -0.42 12.32
C ALA A 206 -8.61 0.71 11.32
N PHE A 207 -7.34 0.94 10.98
CA PHE A 207 -6.94 1.93 9.98
C PHE A 207 -7.37 1.51 8.58
N GLY A 208 -7.36 0.22 8.25
CA GLY A 208 -7.86 -0.27 6.96
C GLY A 208 -9.33 0.10 6.71
N PHE A 209 -10.16 0.03 7.75
CA PHE A 209 -11.56 0.49 7.69
C PHE A 209 -11.66 2.02 7.55
N VAL A 210 -10.93 2.78 8.38
CA VAL A 210 -10.90 4.25 8.34
C VAL A 210 -10.41 4.77 6.99
N PHE A 211 -9.33 4.20 6.46
CA PHE A 211 -8.76 4.52 5.16
C PHE A 211 -9.77 4.26 4.04
N GLY A 212 -10.52 3.16 4.14
CA GLY A 212 -11.60 2.87 3.21
C GLY A 212 -12.68 3.96 3.22
N ILE A 213 -13.11 4.41 4.40
CA ILE A 213 -14.07 5.52 4.54
C ILE A 213 -13.51 6.81 3.94
N ILE A 214 -12.25 7.14 4.21
CA ILE A 214 -11.60 8.35 3.69
C ILE A 214 -11.62 8.32 2.16
N ALA A 215 -11.13 7.23 1.55
CA ALA A 215 -11.12 7.09 0.10
C ALA A 215 -12.52 7.21 -0.52
N GLU A 216 -13.55 6.65 0.13
CA GLU A 216 -14.94 6.77 -0.32
C GLU A 216 -15.51 8.18 -0.20
N LYS A 217 -15.18 8.89 0.87
CA LYS A 217 -15.65 10.27 1.10
C LYS A 217 -14.96 11.25 0.19
N THR A 218 -13.65 11.08 -0.01
CA THR A 218 -12.85 12.00 -0.83
C THR A 218 -12.92 11.65 -2.31
N LYS A 219 -13.28 10.42 -2.67
CA LYS A 219 -13.14 9.87 -4.03
C LYS A 219 -11.70 9.94 -4.54
N SER A 220 -10.74 9.83 -3.62
CA SER A 220 -9.32 9.93 -3.88
C SER A 220 -8.52 9.10 -2.88
N TRP A 221 -7.57 8.31 -3.38
CA TRP A 221 -6.64 7.57 -2.54
C TRP A 221 -5.45 8.42 -2.07
N TYR A 222 -5.24 9.64 -2.60
CA TYR A 222 -4.10 10.49 -2.26
C TYR A 222 -4.02 10.82 -0.77
N TYR A 223 -5.16 11.15 -0.15
CA TYR A 223 -5.19 11.51 1.28
C TYR A 223 -4.87 10.33 2.18
N VAL A 224 -5.34 9.14 1.80
CA VAL A 224 -4.99 7.90 2.47
C VAL A 224 -3.49 7.62 2.32
N CYS A 225 -2.95 7.77 1.10
CA CYS A 225 -1.53 7.61 0.85
C CYS A 225 -0.66 8.53 1.69
N ILE A 226 -1.05 9.81 1.82
CA ILE A 226 -0.33 10.77 2.66
C ILE A 226 -0.33 10.31 4.12
N ILE A 227 -1.48 9.92 4.64
CA ILE A 227 -1.60 9.41 6.02
C ILE A 227 -0.75 8.15 6.20
N HIS A 228 -0.82 7.21 5.26
CA HIS A 228 -0.16 5.92 5.35
C HIS A 228 1.37 6.06 5.33
N PHE A 229 1.94 6.80 4.38
CA PHE A 229 3.39 6.99 4.39
C PHE A 229 3.84 7.87 5.56
N THR A 230 3.00 8.80 6.05
CA THR A 230 3.35 9.60 7.23
C THR A 230 3.45 8.70 8.46
N ALA A 231 2.52 7.76 8.65
CA ALA A 231 2.62 6.76 9.71
C ALA A 231 3.91 5.93 9.60
N GLY A 232 4.26 5.50 8.38
CA GLY A 232 5.50 4.78 8.10
C GLY A 232 6.75 5.57 8.49
N VAL A 233 6.91 6.77 7.93
CA VAL A 233 8.06 7.65 8.18
C VAL A 233 8.18 7.99 9.66
N LEU A 234 7.08 8.27 10.36
CA LEU A 234 7.09 8.54 11.80
C LEU A 234 7.57 7.30 12.59
N THR A 235 7.08 6.11 12.24
CA THR A 235 7.51 4.85 12.86
C THR A 235 9.01 4.65 12.66
N ASP A 236 9.49 4.71 11.42
CA ASP A 236 10.90 4.46 11.09
C ASP A 236 11.81 5.51 11.73
N THR A 237 11.38 6.78 11.76
CA THR A 237 12.13 7.87 12.40
C THR A 237 12.24 7.66 13.92
N PHE A 238 11.12 7.47 14.62
CA PHE A 238 11.14 7.32 16.08
C PHE A 238 11.80 6.02 16.52
N CYS A 239 11.61 4.92 15.79
CA CYS A 239 12.33 3.66 16.05
C CYS A 239 13.83 3.80 15.78
N SER A 240 14.26 4.53 14.75
CA SER A 240 15.67 4.81 14.50
C SER A 240 16.30 5.63 15.63
N LEU A 241 15.62 6.67 16.09
CA LEU A 241 16.10 7.50 17.21
C LEU A 241 16.19 6.70 18.52
N ALA A 242 15.19 5.86 18.81
CA ALA A 242 15.20 4.99 19.98
C ALA A 242 16.32 3.94 19.90
N TYR A 243 16.51 3.30 18.72
CA TYR A 243 17.58 2.33 18.50
C TYR A 243 18.97 2.93 18.73
N LEU A 244 19.18 4.19 18.32
CA LEU A 244 20.43 4.92 18.49
C LEU A 244 20.61 5.51 19.91
N GLY A 245 19.65 5.30 20.82
CA GLY A 245 19.71 5.81 22.19
C GLY A 245 19.51 7.33 22.31
N VAL A 246 18.92 7.97 21.29
CA VAL A 246 18.68 9.43 21.28
C VAL A 246 17.45 9.81 22.12
N ILE A 247 16.42 8.96 22.12
CA ILE A 247 15.15 9.18 22.84
C ILE A 247 14.76 8.03 23.74
#